data_AF-A0A078GI62-F1
#
_entry.id   AF-A0A078GI62-F1
#
_cell.length_a   1.000
_cell.length_b   1.000
_cell.length_c   1.000
_cell.angle_alpha   90.00
_cell.angle_beta   90.00
_cell.angle_gamma   90.00
#
_symmetry.space_group_name_H-M   'P 1'
#
loop_
_entity.id
_entity.type
_entity.pdbx_description
1 polymer ?
#
loop_
_entity_poly.entity_id
_entity_poly.type
_entity_poly.pdbx_seq_one_letter_code
_entity_poly.pdbx_strand_id
1 'polypeptide(L)' 'MKLLGEKSGRKGQLPVTTEVFQVTPSLYMVEMKKSRGDALEFDKFYKNLTTGLKDIV' A
#
# COMPACT_ATOMS: atom_id res chain seq x y z
N MET A 1 7.41 -2.25 6.41
CA MET A 1 6.23 -2.51 7.28
C MET A 1 5.29 -3.50 6.59
N LYS A 2 4.56 -4.34 7.34
CA LYS A 2 3.50 -5.20 6.78
C LYS A 2 2.14 -4.73 7.31
N LEU A 3 1.19 -4.53 6.41
CA LEU A 3 -0.18 -4.13 6.69
C LEU A 3 -1.10 -5.29 6.30
N LEU A 4 -2.07 -5.61 7.14
CA LEU A 4 -3.04 -6.66 6.89
C LEU A 4 -4.44 -6.07 6.94
N GLY A 5 -5.22 -6.27 5.87
CA GLY A 5 -6.63 -5.89 5.87
C GLY A 5 -7.41 -6.67 6.93
N GLU A 6 -8.16 -5.96 7.77
CA GLU A 6 -9.01 -6.55 8.82
C GLU A 6 -10.15 -7.39 8.24
N LYS A 7 -10.73 -6.93 7.12
CA LYS A 7 -11.80 -7.63 6.40
C LYS A 7 -11.22 -8.59 5.37
N SER A 8 -11.76 -9.81 5.34
CA SER A 8 -11.48 -10.76 4.26
C SER A 8 -12.35 -10.42 3.05
N GLY A 9 -11.68 -10.10 1.94
CA GLY A 9 -12.31 -9.85 0.66
C GLY A 9 -12.62 -11.14 -0.11
N ARG A 10 -12.96 -11.00 -1.40
CA ARG A 10 -13.33 -12.15 -2.26
C ARG A 10 -12.22 -13.21 -2.35
N LYS A 11 -10.96 -12.79 -2.24
CA LYS A 11 -9.77 -13.65 -2.30
C LYS A 11 -9.07 -13.79 -0.93
N GLY A 12 -9.82 -13.60 0.16
CA GLY A 12 -9.30 -13.60 1.51
C GLY A 12 -8.74 -12.24 1.92
N GLN A 13 -7.93 -12.21 2.98
CA GLN A 13 -7.30 -10.99 3.46
C GLN A 13 -6.35 -10.39 2.42
N LEU A 14 -6.15 -9.07 2.49
CA LEU A 14 -5.25 -8.31 1.63
C LEU A 14 -3.96 -7.95 2.40
N PRO A 15 -2.93 -8.80 2.40
CA PRO A 15 -1.62 -8.49 2.95
C PRO A 15 -0.82 -7.59 2.00
N VAL A 16 -0.43 -6.41 2.50
CA VAL A 16 0.40 -5.41 1.81
C VAL A 16 1.73 -5.25 2.55
N THR A 17 2.83 -5.22 1.80
CA THR A 17 4.17 -4.89 2.33
C THR A 17 4.59 -3.54 1.78
N THR A 18 5.15 -2.70 2.65
CA THR A 18 5.64 -1.37 2.32
C THR A 18 7.13 -1.27 2.61
N GLU A 19 7.89 -0.77 1.64
CA GLU A 19 9.33 -0.54 1.70
C GLU A 19 9.62 0.92 1.33
N VAL A 20 10.57 1.55 2.02
CA VAL A 20 10.96 2.95 1.79
C VAL A 20 12.41 2.96 1.36
N PHE A 21 12.68 3.63 0.25
CA PHE A 21 13.99 3.75 -0.35
C PHE A 21 14.36 5.22 -0.45
N GLN A 22 15.57 5.58 -0.01
CA GLN A 22 16.11 6.91 -0.27
C GLN A 22 16.65 6.94 -1.70
N VAL A 23 16.08 7.79 -2.55
CA VAL A 23 16.49 7.92 -3.96
C VAL A 23 17.49 9.07 -4.10
N THR A 24 17.27 10.16 -3.36
CA THR A 24 18.17 11.30 -3.22
C THR A 24 18.11 11.81 -1.77
N PRO A 25 19.00 12.73 -1.33
CA PRO A 25 18.97 13.25 0.04
C PRO A 25 17.62 13.82 0.48
N SER A 26 16.83 14.35 -0.46
CA SER A 26 15.52 14.96 -0.21
C SER A 26 14.34 14.20 -0.83
N LEU A 27 14.57 13.06 -1.50
CA LEU A 27 13.52 12.28 -2.15
C LEU A 27 13.54 10.83 -1.68
N TYR A 28 12.39 10.39 -1.19
CA TYR A 28 12.17 9.01 -0.76
C TYR A 28 11.08 8.38 -1.63
N MET A 29 11.33 7.17 -2.11
CA MET A 29 10.36 6.34 -2.82
C MET A 29 9.73 5.36 -1.85
N VAL A 30 8.41 5.29 -1.83
CA VAL A 30 7.65 4.32 -1.05
C VAL A 30 7.07 3.29 -1.99
N GLU A 31 7.55 2.06 -1.91
CA GLU A 31 7.03 0.94 -2.69
C GLU A 31 6.00 0.15 -1.87
N MET A 32 4.88 -0.20 -2.49
CA MET A 32 3.83 -1.02 -1.88
C MET A 32 3.53 -2.25 -2.73
N LYS A 33 3.61 -3.43 -2.12
CA LYS A 33 3.44 -4.73 -2.79
C LYS A 33 2.32 -5.53 -2.12
N LYS A 34 1.38 -6.04 -2.92
CA LYS A 34 0.41 -7.06 -2.44
C LYS A 34 1.01 -8.45 -2.63
N SER A 35 0.91 -9.30 -1.60
CA SER A 35 1.39 -10.69 -1.72
C SER A 35 0.28 -11.67 -2.12
N ARG A 36 -0.97 -11.41 -1.69
CA ARG A 36 -2.18 -12.18 -2.01
C ARG A 36 -3.40 -11.23 -2.05
N GLY A 37 -4.60 -11.77 -2.23
CA GLY A 37 -5.84 -10.98 -2.25
C GLY A 37 -6.18 -10.39 -3.62
N ASP A 38 -7.30 -9.67 -3.67
CA ASP A 38 -7.87 -9.15 -4.91
C ASP A 38 -7.18 -7.88 -5.40
N ALA A 39 -6.99 -7.76 -6.72
CA ALA A 39 -6.29 -6.63 -7.31
C ALA A 39 -7.12 -5.33 -7.28
N LEU A 40 -8.44 -5.43 -7.41
CA LEU A 40 -9.33 -4.26 -7.32
C LEU A 40 -9.46 -3.78 -5.87
N GLU A 41 -9.42 -4.69 -4.90
CA GLU A 41 -9.32 -4.33 -3.49
C GLU A 41 -8.01 -3.60 -3.18
N PHE A 42 -6.89 -4.06 -3.75
CA PHE A 42 -5.61 -3.37 -3.64
C PHE A 42 -5.62 -1.98 -4.28
N ASP A 43 -6.19 -1.83 -5.48
CA ASP A 43 -6.30 -0.52 -6.14
C ASP A 43 -7.14 0.48 -5.32
N LYS A 44 -8.27 0.02 -4.77
CA LYS A 44 -9.09 0.85 -3.86
C LYS A 44 -8.34 1.23 -2.60
N PHE A 45 -7.66 0.28 -1.98
CA PHE A 45 -6.80 0.54 -0.81
C PHE A 45 -5.74 1.59 -1.13
N TYR A 46 -5.03 1.43 -2.26
CA TYR A 46 -3.97 2.33 -2.68
C TYR A 46 -4.51 3.75 -2.91
N LYS A 47 -5.66 3.92 -3.59
CA LYS A 47 -6.30 5.22 -3.82
C LYS A 47 -6.75 5.91 -2.52
N ASN A 48 -7.27 5.16 -1.57
CA ASN A 48 -7.65 5.71 -0.27
C ASN A 48 -6.40 6.16 0.51
N LEU A 49 -5.34 5.37 0.46
CA LEU A 49 -4.08 5.69 1.12
C LEU A 49 -3.43 6.93 0.52
N THR A 50 -3.30 7.01 -0.81
CA THR A 50 -2.72 8.19 -1.48
C THR A 50 -3.51 9.46 -1.21
N THR A 51 -4.84 9.36 -1.06
CA THR A 51 -5.67 10.50 -0.66
C THR A 51 -5.30 11.04 0.72
N GLY A 52 -4.92 10.17 1.66
CA GLY A 52 -4.47 10.56 3.01
C GLY A 52 -3.02 11.01 3.08
N LEU A 53 -2.22 10.83 2.02
CA LEU A 53 -0.81 11.20 1.97
C LEU A 53 -0.55 12.46 1.12
N LYS A 54 -1.59 13.17 0.68
CA LYS A 54 -1.49 14.33 -0.22
C LYS A 54 -0.56 15.44 0.27
N ASP A 55 -0.44 15.62 1.59
CA ASP A 55 0.39 16.69 2.16
C ASP A 55 1.89 16.34 2.18
N ILE A 56 2.24 15.09 1.88
CA ILE A 56 3.62 14.56 1.96
C ILE A 56 4.09 13.85 0.67
N VAL A 57 3.26 13.80 -0.37
CA VAL A 57 3.55 13.20 -1.69
C VAL A 57 3.62 14.27 -2.75
#